data_AF-A0A6M7XRU2-F1
#
_entry.id   AF-A0A6M7XRU2-F1
#
_cell.length_a   1.000
_cell.length_b   1.000
_cell.length_c   1.000
_cell.angle_alpha   90.00
_cell.angle_beta   90.00
_cell.angle_gamma   90.00
#
_symmetry.space_group_name_H-M   'P 1'
#
loop_
_entity.id
_entity.type
_entity.pdbx_description
1 polymer ?
#
loop_
_entity_poly.entity_id
_entity_poly.type
_entity_poly.pdbx_seq_one_letter_code
_entity_poly.pdbx_strand_id
1 'polypeptide(L)' 'MTVNCRISIDNRPDATDAIFQAVPRIGESVSLSVDGSPQDLRVSRVVHVPGGTLEGAAIVVEVTTNIL' A
#
# COMPACT_ATOMS: atom_id res chain seq x y z
N MET A 1 11.27 9.51 -9.61
CA MET A 1 11.07 8.09 -9.96
C MET A 1 9.92 7.62 -9.09
N THR A 2 8.85 7.07 -9.68
CA THR A 2 7.71 6.57 -8.91
C THR A 2 7.84 5.07 -8.66
N VAL A 3 7.12 4.58 -7.65
CA VAL A 3 7.02 3.15 -7.35
C VAL A 3 5.55 2.74 -7.35
N ASN A 4 5.24 1.61 -7.98
CA ASN A 4 3.92 0.99 -7.89
C ASN A 4 3.94 0.02 -6.70
N CYS A 5 2.94 0.12 -5.83
CA CYS A 5 2.77 -0.72 -4.66
C CYS A 5 1.37 -1.32 -4.63
N ARG A 6 1.28 -2.61 -4.32
CA ARG A 6 0.03 -3.32 -4.11
C ARG A 6 -0.42 -3.14 -2.67
N ILE A 7 -1.52 -2.45 -2.47
CA ILE A 7 -2.06 -2.08 -1.16
C ILE A 7 -3.03 -3.15 -0.67
N SER A 8 -2.76 -3.70 0.50
CA SER A 8 -3.68 -4.55 1.25
C SER A 8 -4.24 -3.74 2.43
N ILE A 9 -5.54 -3.51 2.45
CA ILE A 9 -6.21 -2.76 3.54
C ILE A 9 -6.78 -3.78 4.53
N ASP A 10 -6.51 -3.58 5.83
CA ASP A 10 -7.17 -4.40 6.84
C ASP A 10 -8.70 -4.32 6.70
N ASN A 11 -9.36 -5.47 6.90
CA ASN A 11 -10.80 -5.64 6.67
C ASN A 11 -11.26 -5.62 5.19
N ARG A 12 -10.35 -5.70 4.19
CA ARG A 12 -10.72 -5.92 2.77
C ARG A 12 -10.09 -7.20 2.21
N PRO A 13 -10.82 -7.99 1.39
CA PRO A 13 -10.28 -9.17 0.74
C PRO A 13 -9.41 -8.82 -0.48
N ASP A 14 -9.74 -7.72 -1.16
CA ASP A 14 -9.09 -7.29 -2.38
C ASP A 14 -7.96 -6.29 -2.10
N ALA A 15 -6.86 -6.45 -2.85
CA ALA A 15 -5.76 -5.51 -2.87
C ALA A 15 -5.83 -4.61 -4.11
N THR A 16 -5.46 -3.34 -3.97
CA THR A 16 -5.49 -2.32 -5.04
C THR A 16 -4.10 -1.78 -5.31
N ASP A 17 -3.79 -1.40 -6.54
CA ASP A 17 -2.48 -0.85 -6.88
C ASP A 17 -2.47 0.68 -6.75
N ALA A 18 -1.42 1.23 -6.13
CA ALA A 18 -1.23 2.66 -5.94
C ALA A 18 0.20 3.10 -6.26
N ILE A 19 0.35 4.33 -6.77
CA ILE A 19 1.64 4.89 -7.21
C ILE A 19 2.12 5.93 -6.21
N PHE A 20 3.32 5.74 -5.68
CA PHE A 20 3.96 6.65 -4.72
C PHE A 20 5.24 7.27 -5.30
N GLN A 21 5.67 8.40 -4.73
CA GLN A 21 6.96 9.03 -5.07
C GLN A 21 8.17 8.29 -4.48
N ALA A 22 7.95 7.50 -3.43
CA ALA A 22 8.93 6.63 -2.78
C ALA A 22 8.17 5.49 -2.09
N VAL A 23 8.87 4.45 -1.65
CA VAL A 23 8.27 3.36 -0.87
C VAL A 23 7.76 3.92 0.48
N PRO A 24 6.46 3.77 0.82
CA PRO A 24 5.93 4.23 2.10
C PRO A 24 6.64 3.58 3.29
N ARG A 25 6.70 4.26 4.43
CA ARG A 25 7.35 3.73 5.65
C ARG A 25 6.31 3.18 6.63
N ILE A 26 6.69 2.19 7.44
CA ILE A 26 5.84 1.72 8.56
C ILE A 26 5.61 2.89 9.51
N GLY A 27 4.35 3.14 9.87
CA GLY A 27 3.94 4.31 10.66
C GLY A 27 3.75 5.60 9.84
N GLU A 28 3.87 5.56 8.52
CA GLU A 28 3.46 6.67 7.64
C GLU A 28 1.94 6.68 7.48
N SER A 29 1.35 7.88 7.35
CA SER A 29 -0.06 8.04 7.00
C SER A 29 -0.16 8.32 5.50
N VAL A 30 -0.95 7.54 4.77
CA VAL A 30 -1.16 7.65 3.31
C VAL A 30 -2.63 7.87 3.02
N SER A 31 -2.95 8.89 2.21
CA SER A 31 -4.31 9.15 1.75
C SER A 31 -4.54 8.42 0.42
N LEU A 32 -5.45 7.45 0.39
CA LEU A 32 -5.76 6.65 -0.80
C LEU A 32 -7.25 6.76 -1.16
N SER A 33 -7.56 6.75 -2.46
CA SER A 33 -8.94 6.66 -2.91
C SER A 33 -9.42 5.21 -2.82
N VAL A 34 -10.41 4.99 -1.95
CA VAL A 34 -10.96 3.69 -1.62
C VAL A 34 -12.48 3.79 -1.82
N ASP A 35 -13.02 2.97 -2.72
CA ASP A 35 -14.40 3.07 -3.23
C ASP A 35 -14.77 4.47 -3.76
N GLY A 36 -13.79 5.17 -4.34
CA GLY A 36 -13.94 6.53 -4.86
C GLY A 36 -13.91 7.64 -3.80
N SER A 37 -13.75 7.31 -2.52
CA SER A 37 -13.60 8.27 -1.42
C SER A 37 -12.17 8.29 -0.89
N PRO A 38 -11.55 9.46 -0.65
CA PRO A 38 -10.25 9.50 0.01
C PRO A 38 -10.36 9.00 1.46
N GLN A 39 -9.46 8.10 1.86
CA GLN A 39 -9.32 7.60 3.22
C GLN A 39 -7.86 7.72 3.65
N ASP A 40 -7.64 8.25 4.85
CA ASP A 40 -6.32 8.28 5.49
C ASP A 40 -6.07 6.94 6.19
N LEU A 41 -4.99 6.27 5.79
CA LEU A 41 -4.64 4.93 6.22
C LEU A 41 -3.23 4.92 6.79
N ARG A 42 -3.00 4.12 7.84
CA ARG A 42 -1.68 3.99 8.48
C ARG A 42 -0.95 2.79 7.90
N VAL A 43 0.27 2.97 7.41
CA VAL A 43 1.10 1.85 6.94
C VAL A 43 1.50 0.97 8.12
N SER A 44 1.05 -0.29 8.10
CA SER A 44 1.32 -1.29 9.14
C SER A 44 2.48 -2.23 8.77
N ARG A 45 2.66 -2.54 7.47
CA ARG A 45 3.76 -3.38 6.98
C ARG A 45 4.18 -2.99 5.56
N VAL A 46 5.46 -3.18 5.25
CA VAL A 46 6.01 -3.06 3.90
C VAL A 46 6.76 -4.34 3.58
N VAL A 47 6.27 -5.09 2.60
CA VAL A 47 6.82 -6.39 2.18
C VAL A 47 7.41 -6.27 0.79
N HIS A 48 8.70 -6.54 0.66
CA HIS A 48 9.38 -6.63 -0.62
C HIS A 48 9.36 -8.09 -1.07
N VAL A 49 8.76 -8.38 -2.23
CA VAL A 49 8.64 -9.74 -2.79
C VAL A 49 9.69 -9.92 -3.90
N PRO A 50 10.88 -10.48 -3.61
CA PRO A 50 11.89 -10.73 -4.62
C PRO A 50 11.41 -11.81 -5.61
N GLY A 51 11.70 -11.63 -6.90
CA GLY A 51 11.23 -12.54 -7.95
C GLY A 51 9.73 -12.47 -8.25
N GLY A 52 9.03 -11.46 -7.73
CA GLY A 52 7.62 -11.23 -8.04
C GLY A 52 7.32 -10.78 -9.48
N THR A 53 6.04 -10.50 -9.70
CA THR A 53 5.44 -9.85 -10.88
C THR A 53 5.39 -8.33 -10.71
N LEU A 54 5.78 -7.47 -11.66
CA LEU A 54 5.32 -7.40 -13.06
C LEU A 54 5.26 -8.74 -13.82
N GLU A 55 6.33 -9.48 -14.15
CA GLU A 55 7.79 -9.28 -14.24
C GLU A 55 8.58 -8.28 -13.35
N GLY A 56 8.62 -8.41 -12.02
CA GLY A 56 9.44 -7.54 -11.16
C GLY A 56 9.12 -7.59 -9.66
N ALA A 57 10.08 -7.19 -8.81
CA ALA A 57 9.92 -7.25 -7.35
C ALA A 57 8.73 -6.39 -6.87
N ALA A 58 7.64 -7.05 -6.47
CA ALA A 58 6.44 -6.39 -6.01
C ALA A 58 6.63 -5.87 -4.58
N ILE A 59 6.21 -4.63 -4.33
CA ILE A 59 6.10 -4.10 -2.98
C ILE A 59 4.64 -4.18 -2.58
N VAL A 60 4.36 -5.02 -1.58
CA VAL A 60 3.06 -5.07 -0.93
C VAL A 60 3.11 -4.16 0.30
N VAL A 61 2.18 -3.21 0.40
CA VAL A 61 2.04 -2.34 1.56
C VAL A 61 0.75 -2.72 2.26
N GLU A 62 0.86 -3.23 3.48
CA GLU A 62 -0.29 -3.42 4.34
C GLU A 62 -0.58 -2.09 5.03
N VAL A 63 -1.84 -1.68 5.01
CA VAL A 63 -2.32 -0.45 5.63
C VAL A 63 -3.54 -0.73 6.50
N THR A 64 -3.74 0.07 7.54
CA THR A 64 -4.86 -0.06 8.46
C THR A 64 -5.69 1.21 8.53
N THR A 65 -7.00 1.04 8.67
CA THR A 65 -7.95 2.10 9.03
C THR A 65 -7.87 2.49 10.51
N ASN A 66 -7.21 1.68 11.35
CA ASN A 66 -7.08 1.88 12.79
C ASN A 66 -5.89 2.81 13.12
N ILE A 67 -6.14 4.12 13.00
CA ILE A 67 -5.23 5.19 13.39
C ILE A 67 -5.28 5.43 14.91
N LEU A 68 -4.37 4.76 15.63
CA LEU A 68 -4.05 4.96 17.05
C LEU A 68 -2.95 6.03 17.24
#